data_AF-M8A6E0-F1
#
_entry.id   AF-M8A6E0-F1
#
_cell.length_a   1.000
_cell.length_b   1.000
_cell.length_c   1.000
_cell.angle_alpha   90.00
_cell.angle_beta   90.00
_cell.angle_gamma   90.00
#
_symmetry.space_group_name_H-M   'P 1'
#
loop_
_entity.id
_entity.type
_entity.pdbx_description
1 polymer ?
#
loop_
_entity_poly.entity_id
_entity_poly.type
_entity_poly.pdbx_seq_one_letter_code
_entity_poly.pdbx_strand_id
1 'polypeptide(L)'
;MALSTTEEYDKEGGVPMAVKVEESSVNGFASSQGPGYANFVAPCTYYGSPASKKSEKNKPHLMIVFIIVPVAPGRSRVMWAYPRNFGLWLHKITPRWFDHIGVNVVLDSDMYLLHLEERNFAKAGIENWQKSVYVPTTSDGTVVAFRNWFRKHCRFQVGWAAPTVDQLPPTPTKDKLMDRYWSHVAQCTSCSAALKAMKALEVALQVASIAVVGLLAVAKGTLLTSVAPRPAVVSAAVLCFVASRWLADFIQKKFYFEDYVHAYK
;
A
#
# COMPACT_ATOMS: atom_id res chain seq x y z
N MET A 1 -31.29 2.33 35.96
CA MET A 1 -30.33 3.44 35.81
C MET A 1 -29.38 3.03 34.68
N ALA A 2 -29.63 3.50 33.46
CA ALA A 2 -28.81 3.14 32.31
C ALA A 2 -27.55 4.01 32.33
N LEU A 3 -26.39 3.39 32.54
CA LEU A 3 -25.10 4.05 32.35
C LEU A 3 -24.92 4.29 30.86
N SER A 4 -25.14 5.54 30.43
CA SER A 4 -24.70 6.03 29.13
C SER A 4 -23.18 6.00 29.13
N THR A 5 -22.58 4.96 28.56
CA THR A 5 -21.16 4.95 28.23
C THR A 5 -20.93 5.96 27.12
N THR A 6 -20.45 7.15 27.47
CA THR A 6 -19.82 8.05 26.50
C THR A 6 -18.67 7.27 25.86
N GLU A 7 -18.74 7.04 24.54
CA GLU A 7 -17.61 6.47 23.80
C GLU A 7 -16.40 7.40 24.00
N GLU A 8 -15.37 6.90 24.66
CA GLU A 8 -14.16 7.64 24.92
C GLU A 8 -13.29 7.56 23.66
N TYR A 9 -13.27 8.65 22.90
CA TYR A 9 -12.43 8.80 21.72
C TYR A 9 -11.00 9.11 22.16
N ASP A 10 -10.01 8.51 21.52
CA ASP A 10 -8.62 8.95 21.68
C ASP A 10 -8.41 10.36 21.09
N LYS A 11 -7.19 10.90 21.24
CA LYS A 11 -6.85 12.25 20.73
C LYS A 11 -7.00 12.39 19.21
N GLU A 12 -6.96 11.29 18.47
CA GLU A 12 -7.07 11.23 17.01
C GLU A 12 -8.49 10.84 16.56
N GLY A 13 -9.43 10.65 17.49
CA GLY A 13 -10.79 10.24 17.21
C GLY A 13 -10.97 8.73 17.01
N GLY A 14 -9.98 7.93 17.42
CA GLY A 14 -10.05 6.47 17.43
C GLY A 14 -10.95 5.95 18.56
N VAL A 15 -11.67 4.86 18.28
CA VAL A 15 -12.46 4.11 19.27
C VAL A 15 -12.15 2.61 19.15
N PRO A 16 -12.21 1.85 20.26
CA PRO A 16 -12.03 0.41 20.21
C PRO A 16 -13.02 -0.25 19.25
N MET A 17 -12.49 -0.99 18.28
CA MET A 17 -13.31 -1.68 17.29
C MET A 17 -13.70 -3.07 17.80
N ALA A 18 -14.90 -3.19 18.35
CA ALA A 18 -15.41 -4.50 18.76
C ALA A 18 -15.66 -5.39 17.53
N VAL A 19 -14.76 -6.33 17.27
CA VAL A 19 -14.96 -7.37 16.25
C VAL A 19 -15.70 -8.56 16.87
N LYS A 20 -16.74 -9.02 16.19
CA LYS A 20 -17.45 -10.25 16.52
C LYS A 20 -17.38 -11.20 15.33
N VAL A 21 -16.81 -12.38 15.56
CA VAL A 21 -16.82 -13.48 14.58
C VAL A 21 -18.19 -14.17 14.67
N GLU A 22 -18.95 -14.14 13.60
CA GLU A 22 -20.35 -14.61 13.58
C GLU A 22 -20.44 -16.06 13.11
N GLU A 23 -19.69 -16.39 12.07
CA GLU A 23 -19.71 -17.70 11.43
C GLU A 23 -18.30 -18.14 11.04
N SER A 24 -18.01 -19.44 11.13
CA SER A 24 -16.76 -20.03 10.68
C SER A 24 -17.00 -21.43 10.10
N SER A 25 -16.47 -21.69 8.92
CA SER A 25 -16.58 -22.95 8.19
C SER A 25 -15.29 -23.25 7.43
N VAL A 26 -15.23 -24.40 6.74
CA VAL A 26 -14.12 -24.71 5.83
C VAL A 26 -13.94 -23.67 4.73
N ASN A 27 -15.01 -22.97 4.35
CA ASN A 27 -14.99 -21.94 3.30
C ASN A 27 -14.51 -20.56 3.81
N GLY A 28 -14.24 -20.41 5.10
CA GLY A 28 -13.75 -19.16 5.70
C GLY A 28 -14.57 -18.71 6.91
N PHE A 29 -14.58 -17.42 7.20
CA PHE A 29 -15.34 -16.85 8.33
C PHE A 29 -15.89 -15.44 8.01
N ALA A 30 -16.97 -15.08 8.70
CA ALA A 30 -17.59 -13.77 8.63
C ALA A 30 -17.51 -13.06 9.99
N SER A 31 -17.34 -11.74 9.96
CA SER A 31 -17.27 -10.92 11.18
C SER A 31 -17.91 -9.55 10.99
N SER A 32 -18.48 -9.03 12.07
CA SER A 32 -18.99 -7.67 12.18
C SER A 32 -18.05 -6.80 13.01
N GLN A 33 -17.94 -5.52 12.66
CA GLN A 33 -17.08 -4.54 13.32
C GLN A 33 -17.73 -3.16 13.30
N GLY A 34 -18.30 -2.74 14.44
CA GLY A 34 -19.11 -1.52 14.50
C GLY A 34 -20.21 -1.53 13.42
N PRO A 35 -20.35 -0.48 12.58
CA PRO A 35 -21.29 -0.47 11.46
C PRO A 35 -20.85 -1.35 10.28
N GLY A 36 -19.58 -1.76 10.23
CA GLY A 36 -18.96 -2.48 9.13
C GLY A 36 -18.91 -3.99 9.31
N TYR A 37 -18.23 -4.65 8.37
CA TYR A 37 -18.01 -6.08 8.37
C TYR A 37 -16.71 -6.45 7.66
N ALA A 38 -16.18 -7.62 7.99
CA ALA A 38 -15.06 -8.23 7.29
C ALA A 38 -15.26 -9.74 7.17
N ASN A 39 -14.92 -10.30 6.02
CA ASN A 39 -15.02 -11.72 5.72
C ASN A 39 -13.70 -12.22 5.15
N PHE A 40 -13.31 -13.39 5.61
CA PHE A 40 -12.30 -14.20 4.96
C PHE A 40 -13.01 -15.33 4.19
N VAL A 41 -12.69 -15.46 2.92
CA VAL A 41 -13.15 -16.54 2.06
C VAL A 41 -11.94 -17.33 1.58
N ALA A 42 -11.95 -18.61 1.90
CA ALA A 42 -10.89 -19.53 1.53
C ALA A 42 -10.72 -19.57 0.00
N PRO A 43 -9.48 -19.71 -0.52
CA PRO A 43 -8.26 -19.94 0.26
C PRO A 43 -7.52 -18.66 0.69
N CYS A 44 -7.82 -17.49 0.09
CA CYS A 44 -6.94 -16.33 0.20
C CYS A 44 -7.62 -14.96 0.04
N THR A 45 -8.94 -14.89 0.06
CA THR A 45 -9.67 -13.64 -0.15
C THR A 45 -10.10 -13.05 1.18
N TYR A 46 -9.75 -11.80 1.43
CA TYR A 46 -10.25 -11.03 2.56
C TYR A 46 -10.97 -9.80 2.01
N TYR A 47 -12.21 -9.55 2.45
CA TYR A 47 -12.93 -8.36 2.03
C TYR A 47 -13.83 -7.82 3.13
N GLY A 48 -14.06 -6.52 3.10
CA GLY A 48 -14.90 -5.86 4.08
C GLY A 48 -15.33 -4.48 3.64
N SER A 49 -16.16 -3.87 4.48
CA SER A 49 -16.58 -2.48 4.32
C SER A 49 -16.70 -1.85 5.70
N PRO A 50 -16.31 -0.57 5.86
CA PRO A 50 -16.53 0.17 7.10
C PRO A 50 -18.02 0.46 7.34
N ALA A 51 -18.86 0.36 6.30
CA ALA A 51 -20.30 0.56 6.36
C ALA A 51 -21.09 -0.74 6.21
N SER A 52 -22.30 -0.77 6.80
CA SER A 52 -23.16 -1.95 6.81
C SER A 52 -23.61 -2.35 5.41
N LYS A 53 -23.82 -3.66 5.19
CA LYS A 53 -24.52 -4.19 4.01
C LYS A 53 -25.95 -3.66 3.90
N LYS A 54 -26.56 -3.25 5.03
CA LYS A 54 -27.90 -2.64 5.09
C LYS A 54 -27.91 -1.18 4.62
N SER A 55 -26.88 -0.71 3.91
CA SER A 55 -26.91 0.63 3.33
C SER A 55 -28.12 0.75 2.40
N GLU A 56 -29.00 1.71 2.67
CA GLU A 56 -30.09 2.09 1.78
C GLU A 56 -29.57 2.29 0.35
N LYS A 57 -30.43 1.97 -0.65
CA LYS A 57 -30.13 2.29 -2.06
C LYS A 57 -29.64 3.74 -2.15
N ASN A 58 -28.51 3.94 -2.84
CA ASN A 58 -27.86 5.23 -3.10
C ASN A 58 -26.99 5.85 -1.99
N LYS A 59 -26.72 5.18 -0.86
CA LYS A 59 -25.69 5.65 0.06
C LYS A 59 -24.27 5.32 -0.43
N PRO A 60 -23.27 6.21 -0.22
CA PRO A 60 -21.88 5.93 -0.52
C PRO A 60 -21.42 4.65 0.16
N HIS A 61 -20.96 3.70 -0.64
CA HIS A 61 -20.47 2.39 -0.21
C HIS A 61 -19.10 2.15 -0.82
N LEU A 62 -18.15 1.74 0.02
CA LEU A 62 -16.80 1.36 -0.34
C LEU A 62 -16.56 -0.03 0.25
N MET A 63 -16.02 -0.92 -0.57
CA MET A 63 -15.48 -2.18 -0.09
C MET A 63 -13.97 -2.21 -0.33
N ILE A 64 -13.28 -2.91 0.55
CA ILE A 64 -11.87 -3.24 0.40
C ILE A 64 -11.82 -4.73 0.13
N VAL A 65 -11.12 -5.14 -0.92
CA VAL A 65 -10.91 -6.54 -1.28
C VAL A 65 -9.41 -6.77 -1.41
N PHE A 66 -8.88 -7.73 -0.67
CA PHE A 66 -7.53 -8.26 -0.79
C PHE A 66 -7.58 -9.73 -1.16
N ILE A 67 -6.73 -10.13 -2.10
CA ILE A 67 -6.47 -11.52 -2.46
C ILE A 67 -4.99 -11.75 -2.21
N ILE A 68 -4.67 -12.56 -1.20
CA ILE A 68 -3.31 -12.73 -0.66
C ILE A 68 -2.86 -14.16 -0.94
N VAL A 69 -2.25 -14.37 -2.10
CA VAL A 69 -1.87 -15.70 -2.57
C VAL A 69 -0.45 -16.02 -2.09
N PRO A 70 -0.23 -17.03 -1.24
CA PRO A 70 1.12 -17.46 -0.92
C PRO A 70 1.76 -18.05 -2.20
N VAL A 71 3.01 -17.68 -2.49
CA VAL A 71 3.71 -18.11 -3.72
C VAL A 71 5.05 -18.80 -3.45
N ALA A 72 5.65 -18.55 -2.29
CA ALA A 72 6.83 -19.24 -1.77
C ALA A 72 6.88 -19.01 -0.24
N PRO A 73 7.66 -19.80 0.52
CA PRO A 73 7.90 -19.51 1.93
C PRO A 73 8.36 -18.06 2.15
N GLY A 74 7.70 -17.35 3.06
CA GLY A 74 7.96 -15.94 3.35
C GLY A 74 7.58 -14.97 2.22
N ARG A 75 6.83 -15.40 1.20
CA ARG A 75 6.41 -14.57 0.07
C ARG A 75 4.95 -14.80 -0.30
N SER A 76 4.19 -13.72 -0.28
CA SER A 76 2.81 -13.68 -0.77
C SER A 76 2.67 -12.64 -1.87
N ARG A 77 1.80 -12.92 -2.84
CA ARG A 77 1.32 -11.94 -3.82
C ARG A 77 0.03 -11.33 -3.29
N VAL A 78 0.01 -10.01 -3.16
CA VAL A 78 -1.19 -9.24 -2.81
C VAL A 78 -1.79 -8.66 -4.08
N MET A 79 -3.07 -8.93 -4.31
CA MET A 79 -3.90 -8.25 -5.29
C MET A 79 -5.02 -7.54 -4.53
N TRP A 80 -5.42 -6.36 -4.98
CA TRP A 80 -6.43 -5.58 -4.28
C TRP A 80 -7.46 -4.99 -5.25
N ALA A 81 -8.63 -4.69 -4.71
CA ALA A 81 -9.67 -3.90 -5.38
C ALA A 81 -10.40 -3.02 -4.36
N TYR A 82 -10.77 -1.80 -4.77
CA TYR A 82 -11.57 -0.87 -3.98
C TYR A 82 -12.89 -0.55 -4.67
N PRO A 83 -13.82 -1.52 -4.81
CA PRO A 83 -15.09 -1.23 -5.44
C PRO A 83 -15.88 -0.21 -4.61
N ARG A 84 -16.38 0.82 -5.29
CA ARG A 84 -17.16 1.91 -4.72
C ARG A 84 -18.29 2.32 -5.64
N ASN A 85 -19.40 2.81 -5.08
CA ASN A 85 -20.55 3.31 -5.84
C ASN A 85 -20.60 4.86 -5.94
N PHE A 86 -19.62 5.55 -5.37
CA PHE A 86 -19.50 7.01 -5.37
C PHE A 86 -18.21 7.47 -6.04
N GLY A 87 -18.15 8.73 -6.49
CA GLY A 87 -16.95 9.27 -7.14
C GLY A 87 -16.57 8.55 -8.44
N LEU A 88 -17.54 7.91 -9.12
CA LEU A 88 -17.29 7.09 -10.31
C LEU A 88 -16.65 7.87 -11.47
N TRP A 89 -16.98 9.14 -11.61
CA TRP A 89 -16.37 10.01 -12.63
C TRP A 89 -14.88 10.26 -12.34
N LEU A 90 -14.50 10.51 -11.08
CA LEU A 90 -13.10 10.65 -10.69
C LEU A 90 -12.31 9.38 -11.02
N HIS A 91 -12.85 8.20 -10.73
CA HIS A 91 -12.22 6.93 -11.11
C HIS A 91 -12.00 6.77 -12.63
N LYS A 92 -12.83 7.39 -13.47
CA LYS A 92 -12.67 7.32 -14.94
C LYS A 92 -11.57 8.24 -15.46
N ILE A 93 -11.28 9.35 -14.78
CA ILE A 93 -10.28 10.33 -15.22
C ILE A 93 -8.92 10.15 -14.52
N THR A 94 -8.90 9.56 -13.33
CA THR A 94 -7.67 9.31 -12.58
C THR A 94 -6.87 8.19 -13.27
N PRO A 95 -5.61 8.44 -13.64
CA PRO A 95 -4.75 7.38 -14.17
C PRO A 95 -4.57 6.28 -13.12
N ARG A 96 -4.68 5.00 -13.53
CA ARG A 96 -4.56 3.86 -12.59
C ARG A 96 -3.30 3.88 -11.73
N TRP A 97 -2.16 4.31 -12.27
CA TRP A 97 -0.90 4.40 -11.51
C TRP A 97 -1.00 5.40 -10.34
N PHE A 98 -1.83 6.44 -10.47
CA PHE A 98 -2.03 7.44 -9.43
C PHE A 98 -2.81 6.88 -8.25
N ASP A 99 -3.80 6.03 -8.49
CA ASP A 99 -4.47 5.29 -7.41
C ASP A 99 -3.49 4.31 -6.74
N HIS A 100 -2.63 3.65 -7.52
CA HIS A 100 -1.65 2.70 -6.99
C HIS A 100 -0.63 3.34 -6.05
N ILE A 101 -0.15 4.57 -6.33
CA ILE A 101 0.81 5.22 -5.42
C ILE A 101 0.20 5.49 -4.04
N GLY A 102 -1.12 5.71 -3.95
CA GLY A 102 -1.81 5.89 -2.67
C GLY A 102 -1.92 4.58 -1.90
N VAL A 103 -2.24 3.48 -2.60
CA VAL A 103 -2.35 2.15 -1.98
C VAL A 103 -1.00 1.60 -1.56
N ASN A 104 0.04 1.80 -2.37
CA ASN A 104 1.39 1.35 -2.05
C ASN A 104 1.89 2.02 -0.76
N VAL A 105 1.53 3.28 -0.48
CA VAL A 105 1.90 3.91 0.80
C VAL A 105 1.40 3.12 2.02
N VAL A 106 0.23 2.50 1.93
CA VAL A 106 -0.31 1.65 3.00
C VAL A 106 0.38 0.28 3.03
N LEU A 107 0.62 -0.33 1.87
CA LEU A 107 1.28 -1.65 1.82
C LEU A 107 2.74 -1.58 2.28
N ASP A 108 3.44 -0.49 1.94
CA ASP A 108 4.85 -0.32 2.27
C ASP A 108 5.06 0.00 3.75
N SER A 109 4.09 0.65 4.42
CA SER A 109 4.16 0.92 5.86
C SER A 109 4.10 -0.35 6.70
N ASP A 110 3.46 -1.40 6.18
CA ASP A 110 3.24 -2.65 6.92
C ASP A 110 4.23 -3.75 6.51
N MET A 111 4.86 -3.62 5.33
CA MET A 111 5.71 -4.64 4.74
C MET A 111 6.82 -5.14 5.68
N TYR A 112 7.50 -4.21 6.36
CA TYR A 112 8.59 -4.56 7.27
C TYR A 112 8.08 -5.26 8.53
N LEU A 113 6.94 -4.82 9.07
CA LEU A 113 6.31 -5.43 10.25
C LEU A 113 5.87 -6.87 9.96
N LEU A 114 5.16 -7.07 8.84
CA LEU A 114 4.71 -8.40 8.41
C LEU A 114 5.89 -9.36 8.19
N HIS A 115 7.00 -8.86 7.64
CA HIS A 115 8.21 -9.65 7.42
C HIS A 115 8.87 -10.11 8.74
N LEU A 116 8.88 -9.24 9.76
CA LEU A 116 9.38 -9.58 11.10
C LEU A 116 8.43 -10.53 11.83
N GLU A 117 7.12 -10.30 11.71
CA GLU A 117 6.09 -11.10 12.33
C GLU A 117 6.19 -12.58 11.89
N GLU A 118 6.29 -12.82 10.58
CA GLU A 118 6.46 -14.17 10.02
C GLU A 118 7.69 -14.89 10.58
N ARG A 119 8.79 -14.15 10.80
CA ARG A 119 10.01 -14.70 11.38
C ARG A 119 9.89 -14.99 12.87
N ASN A 120 9.15 -14.15 13.59
CA ASN A 120 8.87 -14.39 15.00
C ASN A 120 7.98 -15.62 15.17
N PHE A 121 7.01 -15.84 14.28
CA PHE A 121 6.22 -17.08 14.25
C PHE A 121 7.05 -18.30 13.90
N ALA A 122 7.93 -18.19 12.90
CA ALA A 122 8.84 -19.29 12.55
C ALA A 122 9.74 -19.68 13.73
N LYS A 123 10.30 -18.69 14.46
CA LYS A 123 11.15 -18.93 15.65
C LYS A 123 10.38 -19.55 16.82
N ALA A 124 9.15 -19.12 17.08
CA ALA A 124 8.32 -19.69 18.15
C ALA A 124 7.73 -21.07 17.77
N GLY A 125 7.71 -21.39 16.48
CA GLY A 125 6.90 -22.44 15.89
C GLY A 125 5.47 -21.95 15.67
N ILE A 126 4.95 -22.13 14.46
CA ILE A 126 3.64 -21.57 14.04
C ILE A 126 2.49 -22.03 14.93
N GLU A 127 2.59 -23.21 15.55
CA GLU A 127 1.60 -23.71 16.50
C GLU A 127 1.52 -22.88 17.79
N ASN A 128 2.64 -22.25 18.18
CA ASN A 128 2.81 -21.39 19.35
C ASN A 128 2.77 -19.90 18.99
N TRP A 129 2.18 -19.51 17.85
CA TRP A 129 2.19 -18.13 17.35
C TRP A 129 1.72 -17.11 18.40
N GLN A 130 0.82 -17.48 19.32
CA GLN A 130 0.35 -16.61 20.40
C GLN A 130 1.45 -16.18 21.39
N LYS A 131 2.60 -16.87 21.42
CA LYS A 131 3.76 -16.45 22.22
C LYS A 131 4.54 -15.31 21.57
N SER A 132 4.30 -15.05 20.28
CA SER A 132 5.00 -14.03 19.49
C SER A 132 4.22 -12.74 19.34
N VAL A 133 2.94 -12.71 19.73
CA VAL A 133 2.05 -11.54 19.58
C VAL A 133 1.15 -11.39 20.80
N TYR A 134 0.70 -10.16 21.04
CA TYR A 134 -0.24 -9.83 22.11
C TYR A 134 -1.57 -9.40 21.49
N VAL A 135 -2.60 -10.25 21.60
CA VAL A 135 -3.94 -10.08 21.00
C VAL A 135 -5.04 -10.11 22.07
N PRO A 136 -5.04 -9.19 23.04
CA PRO A 136 -5.87 -9.29 24.24
C PRO A 136 -7.31 -8.82 24.05
N THR A 137 -7.63 -8.13 22.94
CA THR A 137 -8.89 -7.40 22.79
C THR A 137 -9.81 -8.03 21.76
N THR A 138 -11.08 -7.62 21.76
CA THR A 138 -12.02 -7.99 20.71
C THR A 138 -11.62 -7.44 19.35
N SER A 139 -10.85 -6.35 19.27
CA SER A 139 -10.32 -5.81 18.00
C SER A 139 -9.45 -6.82 17.24
N ASP A 140 -8.82 -7.75 17.96
CA ASP A 140 -7.94 -8.79 17.40
C ASP A 140 -8.73 -10.00 16.85
N GLY A 141 -10.06 -9.95 16.90
CA GLY A 141 -10.93 -11.09 16.64
C GLY A 141 -10.73 -11.73 15.27
N THR A 142 -10.51 -10.95 14.20
CA THR A 142 -10.28 -11.50 12.84
C THR A 142 -8.92 -12.21 12.72
N VAL A 143 -7.88 -11.71 13.40
CA VAL A 143 -6.55 -12.33 13.45
C VAL A 143 -6.64 -13.69 14.13
N VAL A 144 -7.28 -13.74 15.31
CA VAL A 144 -7.50 -14.98 16.06
C VAL A 144 -8.36 -15.97 15.26
N ALA A 145 -9.42 -15.49 14.61
CA ALA A 145 -10.30 -16.31 13.77
C ALA A 145 -9.54 -16.95 12.61
N PHE A 146 -8.73 -16.17 11.88
CA PHE A 146 -7.93 -16.68 10.77
C PHE A 146 -6.93 -17.74 11.24
N ARG A 147 -6.21 -17.50 12.34
CA ARG A 147 -5.23 -18.46 12.87
C ARG A 147 -5.89 -19.76 13.32
N ASN A 148 -7.06 -19.69 13.96
CA ASN A 148 -7.83 -20.87 14.34
C ASN A 148 -8.37 -21.63 13.12
N TRP A 149 -8.86 -20.91 12.12
CA TRP A 149 -9.30 -21.49 10.85
C TRP A 149 -8.15 -22.21 10.14
N PHE A 150 -6.99 -21.56 10.02
CA PHE A 150 -5.80 -22.09 9.36
C PHE A 150 -5.23 -23.32 10.09
N ARG A 151 -5.27 -23.32 11.43
CA ARG A 151 -4.99 -24.51 12.25
C ARG A 151 -5.95 -25.64 11.94
N LYS A 152 -7.25 -25.39 12.04
CA LYS A 152 -8.31 -26.40 11.98
C LYS A 152 -8.42 -27.05 10.60
N HIS A 153 -8.36 -26.25 9.54
CA HIS A 153 -8.65 -26.71 8.19
C HIS A 153 -7.40 -26.97 7.34
N CYS A 154 -6.25 -26.39 7.71
CA CYS A 154 -5.03 -26.52 6.93
C CYS A 154 -3.83 -27.04 7.73
N ARG A 155 -3.97 -27.29 9.05
CA ARG A 155 -2.86 -27.70 9.94
C ARG A 155 -1.65 -26.75 9.86
N PHE A 156 -1.92 -25.46 9.70
CA PHE A 156 -0.90 -24.42 9.46
C PHE A 156 -0.04 -24.62 8.21
N GLN A 157 -0.54 -25.35 7.22
CA GLN A 157 0.19 -25.64 6.00
C GLN A 157 -0.52 -25.06 4.78
N VAL A 158 0.27 -24.55 3.85
CA VAL A 158 -0.21 -24.20 2.52
C VAL A 158 -0.07 -25.44 1.66
N GLY A 159 -1.17 -25.93 1.07
CA GLY A 159 -1.23 -27.29 0.49
C GLY A 159 -0.22 -27.63 -0.61
N TRP A 160 0.37 -26.64 -1.28
CA TRP A 160 1.43 -26.85 -2.28
C TRP A 160 2.85 -26.80 -1.68
N ALA A 161 3.02 -26.33 -0.44
CA ALA A 161 4.30 -26.21 0.23
C ALA A 161 4.60 -27.47 1.05
N ALA A 162 5.64 -28.22 0.66
CA ALA A 162 6.15 -29.30 1.51
C ALA A 162 6.75 -28.68 2.79
N PRO A 163 6.42 -29.17 4.00
CA PRO A 163 7.04 -28.68 5.22
C PRO A 163 8.53 -29.03 5.24
N THR A 164 9.39 -28.02 5.31
CA THR A 164 10.84 -28.18 5.48
C THR A 164 11.30 -27.37 6.70
N VAL A 165 12.43 -27.76 7.28
CA VAL A 165 13.08 -26.97 8.33
C VAL A 165 13.63 -25.69 7.69
N ASP A 166 13.52 -24.56 8.39
CA ASP A 166 14.06 -23.25 7.95
C ASP A 166 13.62 -22.80 6.55
N GLN A 167 12.32 -22.89 6.25
CA GLN A 167 11.79 -22.54 4.92
C GLN A 167 11.99 -21.08 4.53
N LEU A 168 12.12 -20.17 5.51
CA LEU A 168 12.19 -18.74 5.25
C LEU A 168 13.58 -18.36 4.72
N PRO A 169 13.66 -17.58 3.63
CA PRO A 169 14.94 -17.07 3.15
C PRO A 169 15.57 -16.10 4.17
N PRO A 170 16.90 -15.88 4.10
CA PRO A 170 17.58 -14.87 4.90
C PRO A 170 16.91 -13.50 4.79
N THR A 171 16.88 -12.74 5.90
CA THR A 171 16.36 -11.38 5.90
C THR A 171 17.24 -10.49 5.01
N PRO A 172 16.70 -9.86 3.94
CA PRO A 172 17.43 -8.87 3.19
C PRO A 172 17.56 -7.56 4.00
N THR A 173 18.36 -6.61 3.49
CA THR A 173 18.38 -5.25 4.04
C THR A 173 17.01 -4.59 3.89
N LYS A 174 16.67 -3.63 4.77
CA LYS A 174 15.39 -2.94 4.74
C LYS A 174 15.10 -2.30 3.37
N ASP A 175 16.10 -1.65 2.78
CA ASP A 175 15.97 -1.02 1.45
C ASP A 175 15.61 -2.03 0.35
N LYS A 176 16.16 -3.25 0.42
CA LYS A 176 15.84 -4.32 -0.53
C LYS A 176 14.47 -4.93 -0.27
N LEU A 177 14.08 -5.06 1.00
CA LEU A 177 12.77 -5.59 1.38
C LEU A 177 11.63 -4.67 0.94
N MET A 178 11.85 -3.37 1.07
CA MET A 178 10.87 -2.31 0.79
C MET A 178 11.08 -1.69 -0.60
N ASP A 179 11.83 -2.34 -1.49
CA ASP A 179 12.01 -1.89 -2.86
C ASP A 179 10.71 -2.08 -3.66
N ARG A 180 10.00 -0.97 -3.84
CA ARG A 180 8.72 -0.91 -4.56
C ARG A 180 8.87 -1.21 -6.05
N TYR A 181 10.04 -0.93 -6.62
CA TYR A 181 10.25 -1.17 -8.04
C TYR A 181 10.10 -2.65 -8.34
N TRP A 182 10.77 -3.50 -7.55
CA TRP A 182 10.70 -4.95 -7.74
C TRP A 182 9.43 -5.59 -7.18
N SER A 183 8.90 -5.09 -6.06
CA SER A 183 7.69 -5.64 -5.46
C SER A 183 6.42 -5.30 -6.27
N HIS A 184 6.42 -4.19 -7.01
CA HIS A 184 5.24 -3.72 -7.74
C HIS A 184 5.53 -3.17 -9.15
N VAL A 185 6.36 -2.12 -9.28
CA VAL A 185 6.42 -1.31 -10.52
C VAL A 185 6.81 -2.13 -11.75
N ALA A 186 7.82 -3.00 -11.61
CA ALA A 186 8.31 -3.85 -12.70
C ALA A 186 7.25 -4.83 -13.24
N GLN A 187 6.26 -5.19 -12.41
CA GLN A 187 5.20 -6.14 -12.75
C GLN A 187 3.88 -5.45 -13.11
N CYS A 188 3.76 -4.15 -12.86
CA CYS A 188 2.57 -3.35 -13.15
C CYS A 188 2.75 -2.55 -14.45
N THR A 189 1.97 -2.88 -15.49
CA THR A 189 2.03 -2.17 -16.78
C THR A 189 1.71 -0.67 -16.66
N SER A 190 0.79 -0.30 -15.77
CA SER A 190 0.42 1.10 -15.55
C SER A 190 1.53 1.89 -14.87
N CYS A 191 2.10 1.37 -13.78
CA CYS A 191 3.15 2.07 -13.02
C CYS A 191 4.48 2.08 -13.78
N SER A 192 4.84 0.99 -14.48
CA SER A 192 6.05 0.97 -15.32
C SER A 192 5.97 1.94 -16.49
N ALA A 193 4.81 2.06 -17.15
CA ALA A 193 4.62 3.06 -18.21
C ALA A 193 4.71 4.49 -17.65
N ALA A 194 4.06 4.77 -16.51
CA ALA A 194 4.13 6.06 -15.85
C ALA A 194 5.58 6.43 -15.45
N LEU A 195 6.32 5.48 -14.87
CA LEU A 195 7.73 5.67 -14.52
C LEU A 195 8.58 6.01 -15.75
N LYS A 196 8.41 5.27 -16.85
CA LYS A 196 9.13 5.54 -18.11
C LYS A 196 8.83 6.94 -18.65
N ALA A 197 7.56 7.33 -18.68
CA ALA A 197 7.14 8.65 -19.14
C ALA A 197 7.70 9.77 -18.25
N MET A 198 7.65 9.61 -16.93
CA MET A 198 8.21 10.59 -15.99
C MET A 198 9.72 10.68 -16.07
N LYS A 199 10.44 9.56 -16.25
CA LYS A 199 11.89 9.59 -16.48
C LYS A 199 12.26 10.30 -17.79
N ALA A 200 11.49 10.08 -18.86
CA ALA A 200 11.68 10.81 -20.11
C ALA A 200 11.45 12.32 -19.93
N LEU A 201 10.39 12.71 -19.20
CA LEU A 201 10.11 14.10 -18.87
C LEU A 201 11.21 14.73 -18.01
N GLU A 202 11.72 14.00 -17.02
CA GLU A 202 12.83 14.43 -16.17
C GLU A 202 14.07 14.81 -17.01
N VAL A 203 14.43 13.94 -17.96
CA VAL A 203 15.55 14.18 -18.89
C VAL A 203 15.24 15.33 -19.85
N ALA A 204 14.03 15.39 -20.41
CA ALA A 204 13.64 16.45 -21.33
C ALA A 204 13.71 17.84 -20.67
N LEU A 205 13.28 17.97 -19.40
CA LEU A 205 13.36 19.21 -18.63
C LEU A 205 14.82 19.62 -18.37
N GLN A 206 15.72 18.68 -18.10
CA GLN A 206 17.15 18.95 -17.94
C GLN A 206 17.79 19.44 -19.24
N VAL A 207 17.52 18.73 -20.35
CA VAL A 207 18.01 19.11 -21.68
C VAL A 207 17.48 20.48 -22.08
N ALA A 208 16.19 20.76 -21.86
CA ALA A 208 15.60 22.06 -22.14
C ALA A 208 16.26 23.18 -21.33
N SER A 209 16.51 22.96 -20.03
CA SER A 209 17.22 23.93 -19.18
C SER A 209 18.61 24.25 -19.72
N ILE A 210 19.41 23.23 -20.02
CA ILE A 210 20.78 23.39 -20.54
C ILE A 210 20.77 24.07 -21.92
N ALA A 211 19.86 23.67 -22.81
CA ALA A 211 19.73 24.24 -24.14
C ALA A 211 19.39 25.74 -24.08
N VAL A 212 18.48 26.13 -23.19
CA VAL A 212 18.11 27.55 -23.00
C VAL A 212 19.30 28.37 -22.46
N VAL A 213 20.05 27.82 -21.50
CA VAL A 213 21.27 28.48 -20.99
C VAL A 213 22.34 28.62 -22.08
N GLY A 214 22.55 27.56 -22.88
CA GLY A 214 23.50 27.59 -24.00
C GLY A 214 23.10 28.60 -25.08
N LEU A 215 21.81 28.68 -25.42
CA LEU A 215 21.29 29.68 -26.35
C LEU A 215 21.50 31.11 -25.83
N LEU A 216 21.26 31.36 -24.54
CA LEU A 216 21.50 32.66 -23.90
C LEU A 216 22.98 33.08 -23.88
N ALA A 217 23.90 32.11 -23.86
CA ALA A 217 25.33 32.35 -23.88
C ALA A 217 25.85 32.73 -25.27
N VAL A 218 25.27 32.17 -26.33
CA VAL A 218 25.73 32.37 -27.73
C VAL A 218 24.94 33.47 -28.46
N ALA A 219 23.69 33.74 -28.07
CA ALA A 219 22.85 34.71 -28.75
C ALA A 219 23.37 36.15 -28.59
N LYS A 220 23.56 36.84 -29.73
CA LYS A 220 23.87 38.28 -29.75
C LYS A 220 22.68 39.08 -29.18
N GLY A 221 22.97 40.14 -28.42
CA GLY A 221 21.99 40.89 -27.62
C GLY A 221 20.72 41.34 -28.36
N THR A 222 20.81 41.60 -29.67
CA THR A 222 19.71 42.03 -30.54
C THR A 222 18.67 40.93 -30.85
N LEU A 223 19.03 39.65 -30.73
CA LEU A 223 18.18 38.51 -31.09
C LEU A 223 17.32 38.04 -29.90
N LEU A 224 17.77 38.30 -28.67
CA LEU A 224 17.01 37.98 -27.45
C LEU A 224 15.93 39.03 -27.15
N THR A 225 16.17 40.30 -27.48
CA THR A 225 15.22 41.39 -27.21
C THR A 225 13.95 41.35 -28.06
N SER A 226 13.95 40.60 -29.18
CA SER A 226 12.78 40.49 -30.07
C SER A 226 11.82 39.33 -29.73
N VAL A 227 12.28 38.31 -28.98
CA VAL A 227 11.49 37.09 -28.72
C VAL A 227 10.92 37.06 -27.30
N ALA A 228 11.72 37.38 -26.27
CA ALA A 228 11.27 37.45 -24.89
C ALA A 228 12.28 38.20 -24.00
N PRO A 229 11.85 38.87 -22.91
CA PRO A 229 12.78 39.48 -21.97
C PRO A 229 13.79 38.46 -21.42
N ARG A 230 15.08 38.79 -21.44
CA ARG A 230 16.17 37.92 -20.93
C ARG A 230 15.88 37.33 -19.53
N PRO A 231 15.33 38.09 -18.56
CA PRO A 231 14.96 37.52 -17.25
C PRO A 231 13.90 36.41 -17.36
N ALA A 232 12.91 36.53 -18.24
CA ALA A 232 11.89 35.52 -18.42
C ALA A 232 12.47 34.20 -18.95
N VAL A 233 13.43 34.28 -19.89
CA VAL A 233 14.12 33.11 -20.46
C VAL A 233 14.98 32.41 -19.40
N VAL A 234 15.70 33.18 -18.57
CA VAL A 234 16.48 32.63 -17.45
C VAL A 234 15.55 31.97 -16.43
N SER A 235 14.45 32.61 -16.06
CA SER A 235 13.46 32.04 -15.14
C SER A 235 12.89 30.73 -15.67
N ALA A 236 12.59 30.64 -16.97
CA ALA A 236 12.12 29.39 -17.58
C ALA A 236 13.16 28.26 -17.47
N ALA A 237 14.44 28.54 -17.75
CA ALA A 237 15.51 27.55 -17.61
C ALA A 237 15.66 27.04 -16.16
N VAL A 238 15.60 27.96 -15.19
CA VAL A 238 15.64 27.61 -13.76
C VAL A 238 14.43 26.77 -13.37
N LEU A 239 13.22 27.16 -13.80
CA LEU A 239 11.99 26.40 -13.52
C LEU A 239 12.04 25.00 -14.11
N CYS A 240 12.55 24.83 -15.34
CA CYS A 240 12.76 23.50 -15.94
C CYS A 240 13.71 22.64 -15.09
N PHE A 241 14.83 23.22 -14.63
CA PHE A 241 15.78 22.50 -13.79
C PHE A 241 15.15 22.11 -12.44
N VAL A 242 14.52 23.06 -11.75
CA VAL A 242 13.85 22.82 -10.46
C VAL A 242 12.74 21.77 -10.61
N ALA A 243 11.91 21.86 -11.65
CA ALA A 243 10.88 20.87 -11.94
C ALA A 243 11.48 19.48 -12.20
N SER A 244 12.63 19.39 -12.87
CA SER A 244 13.32 18.11 -13.08
C SER A 244 13.81 17.48 -11.77
N ARG A 245 14.33 18.29 -10.83
CA ARG A 245 14.80 17.81 -9.52
C ARG A 245 13.63 17.34 -8.66
N TRP A 246 12.56 18.15 -8.62
CA TRP A 246 11.33 17.76 -7.95
C TRP A 246 10.76 16.46 -8.51
N LEU A 247 10.78 16.30 -9.84
CA LEU A 247 10.30 15.08 -10.50
C LEU A 247 11.19 13.87 -10.18
N ALA A 248 12.51 14.05 -10.11
CA ALA A 248 13.43 12.98 -9.69
C ALA A 248 13.13 12.50 -8.26
N ASP A 249 12.92 13.42 -7.32
CA ASP A 249 12.57 13.10 -5.93
C ASP A 249 11.19 12.44 -5.83
N PHE A 250 10.20 12.95 -6.60
CA PHE A 250 8.87 12.34 -6.70
C PHE A 250 8.97 10.90 -7.23
N ILE A 251 9.75 10.67 -8.28
CA ILE A 251 9.97 9.34 -8.84
C ILE A 251 10.61 8.42 -7.78
N GLN A 252 11.66 8.88 -7.11
CA GLN A 252 12.34 8.09 -6.09
C GLN A 252 11.36 7.68 -4.99
N LYS A 253 10.63 8.66 -4.44
CA LYS A 253 9.70 8.45 -3.34
C LYS A 253 8.53 7.54 -3.72
N LYS A 254 7.96 7.69 -4.93
CA LYS A 254 6.71 7.01 -5.32
C LYS A 254 6.88 5.73 -6.13
N PHE A 255 8.04 5.50 -6.76
CA PHE A 255 8.28 4.31 -7.58
C PHE A 255 9.37 3.39 -7.05
N TYR A 256 10.27 3.87 -6.20
CA TYR A 256 11.38 3.05 -5.69
C TYR A 256 11.27 2.76 -4.20
N PHE A 257 11.26 3.80 -3.37
CA PHE A 257 11.37 3.61 -1.93
C PHE A 257 10.81 4.81 -1.16
N GLU A 258 10.02 4.52 -0.14
CA GLU A 258 9.57 5.48 0.88
C GLU A 258 9.90 4.83 2.23
N ASP A 259 10.74 5.49 3.04
CA ASP A 259 11.09 4.95 4.35
C ASP A 259 9.97 5.23 5.36
N TYR A 260 9.86 4.33 6.33
CA TYR A 260 8.94 4.47 7.46
C TYR A 260 9.69 4.20 8.75
N VAL A 261 9.37 5.00 9.76
CA VAL A 261 9.83 4.78 11.14
C VAL A 261 9.03 3.63 11.71
N HIS A 262 9.57 2.42 11.58
CA HIS A 262 9.04 1.26 12.28
C HIS A 262 9.59 1.26 13.70
N ALA A 263 8.77 0.89 14.68
CA ALA A 263 9.27 0.69 16.04
C ALA A 263 10.30 -0.44 16.03
N TYR A 264 11.58 -0.09 16.23
CA TYR A 264 12.65 -1.06 16.39
C TYR A 264 12.75 -1.42 17.87
N LYS A 265 11.82 -2.24 18.37
CA LYS A 265 11.93 -3.06 19.60
C LYS A 265 10.59 -3.65 19.96
#